data_AF-A0A3D4JTS6-F1
#
_entry.id   AF-A0A3D4JTS6-F1
#
_cell.length_a   1.000
_cell.length_b   1.000
_cell.length_c   1.000
_cell.angle_alpha   90.00
_cell.angle_beta   90.00
_cell.angle_gamma   90.00
#
_symmetry.space_group_name_H-M   'P 1'
#
loop_
_entity.id
_entity.type
_entity.pdbx_description
1 polymer ?
#
loop_
_entity_poly.entity_id
_entity_poly.type
_entity_poly.pdbx_seq_one_letter_code
_entity_poly.pdbx_strand_id
1 'polypeptide(L)'
;MKFLFLLFPLIIFSQAKKDSIYENYIYSKAKCIEENKKDKILYDKLKREASEMDFNSLTRTLIDDLDERQFTRRYINFRYSIFRLECGSLDPGEYECEKYNLKDPFYNLRNWTTDDLIYLGKKFKDKFIIPSSVGSGFGYYEGYYYVDKEDAEKFKKFSVGKVKESGAKFYYYSKNSKDSLEISGNTGMDYIQFSFYNLPDHQVKVYQYINSKKTVKTYEYKYDKWEIIE
;
A
#
# COMPACT_ATOMS: atom_id res chain seq x y z
N MET A 1 -28.64 -73.90 41.40
CA MET A 1 -29.73 -72.98 40.98
C MET A 1 -29.24 -72.14 39.81
N LYS A 2 -30.11 -71.95 38.82
CA LYS A 2 -29.88 -71.28 37.53
C LYS A 2 -29.45 -69.83 37.72
N PHE A 3 -28.42 -69.39 36.98
CA PHE A 3 -28.35 -68.08 36.34
C PHE A 3 -27.12 -68.03 35.43
N LEU A 4 -27.32 -68.11 34.12
CA LEU A 4 -26.39 -67.49 33.18
C LEU A 4 -27.22 -66.79 32.11
N PHE A 5 -27.32 -65.48 32.29
CA PHE A 5 -27.80 -64.54 31.30
C PHE A 5 -26.96 -64.68 30.03
N LEU A 6 -27.60 -65.06 28.92
CA LEU A 6 -27.07 -64.85 27.58
C LEU A 6 -27.07 -63.34 27.33
N LEU A 7 -25.92 -62.71 27.52
CA LEU A 7 -25.65 -61.34 27.09
C LEU A 7 -25.65 -61.32 25.55
N PHE A 8 -26.68 -60.71 24.98
CA PHE A 8 -26.67 -60.22 23.62
C PHE A 8 -25.42 -59.34 23.43
N PRO A 9 -24.55 -59.60 22.43
CA PRO A 9 -23.63 -58.57 22.00
C PRO A 9 -24.48 -57.49 21.31
N LEU A 10 -24.71 -56.39 22.04
CA LEU A 10 -25.05 -55.12 21.43
C LEU A 10 -23.96 -54.86 20.38
N ILE A 11 -24.32 -55.02 19.11
CA ILE A 11 -23.55 -54.48 18.00
C ILE A 11 -23.60 -52.97 18.17
N ILE A 12 -22.65 -52.45 18.94
CA ILE A 12 -22.32 -51.03 18.94
C ILE A 12 -21.70 -50.82 17.56
N PHE A 13 -22.54 -50.41 16.61
CA PHE A 13 -22.08 -49.59 15.50
C PHE A 13 -21.41 -48.38 16.13
N SER A 14 -20.09 -48.47 16.33
CA SER A 14 -19.25 -47.30 16.44
C SER A 14 -19.46 -46.57 15.12
N GLN A 15 -20.36 -45.58 15.13
CA GLN A 15 -20.30 -44.49 14.19
C GLN A 15 -18.92 -43.89 14.36
N ALA A 16 -17.98 -44.32 13.53
CA ALA A 16 -16.80 -43.54 13.22
C ALA A 16 -17.31 -42.26 12.57
N LYS A 17 -17.71 -41.28 13.39
CA LYS A 17 -17.65 -39.89 12.99
C LYS A 17 -16.17 -39.64 12.76
N LYS A 18 -15.73 -39.79 11.51
CA LYS A 18 -14.58 -39.05 11.02
C LYS A 18 -14.83 -37.61 11.40
N ASP A 19 -14.06 -37.12 12.36
CA ASP A 19 -14.09 -35.72 12.76
C ASP A 19 -13.70 -34.90 11.54
N SER A 20 -14.71 -34.42 10.82
CA SER A 20 -14.57 -33.57 9.62
C SER A 20 -13.67 -32.35 9.89
N ILE A 21 -13.57 -31.91 11.15
CA ILE A 21 -12.69 -30.84 11.61
C ILE A 21 -11.21 -31.21 11.46
N TYR A 22 -10.82 -32.44 11.82
CA TYR A 22 -9.43 -32.88 11.75
C TYR A 22 -8.99 -33.14 10.30
N GLU A 23 -9.87 -33.73 9.48
CA GLU A 23 -9.63 -33.89 8.04
C GLU A 23 -9.58 -32.53 7.31
N ASN A 24 -10.47 -31.58 7.65
CA ASN A 24 -10.43 -30.23 7.12
C ASN A 24 -9.16 -29.47 7.55
N TYR A 25 -8.67 -29.66 8.77
CA TYR A 25 -7.44 -29.05 9.27
C TYR A 25 -6.17 -29.59 8.57
N ILE A 26 -6.10 -30.90 8.33
CA ILE A 26 -4.99 -31.48 7.55
C ILE A 26 -5.04 -31.02 6.10
N TYR A 27 -6.24 -30.98 5.51
CA TYR A 27 -6.44 -30.51 4.14
C TYR A 27 -6.09 -29.03 3.98
N SER A 28 -6.49 -28.18 4.94
CA SER A 28 -6.13 -26.76 4.95
C SER A 28 -4.63 -26.56 5.11
N LYS A 29 -3.94 -27.34 5.95
CA LYS A 29 -2.49 -27.29 6.11
C LYS A 29 -1.72 -27.74 4.85
N ALA A 30 -2.17 -28.80 4.18
CA ALA A 30 -1.57 -29.25 2.93
C ALA A 30 -1.75 -28.23 1.80
N LYS A 31 -2.96 -27.67 1.66
CA LYS A 31 -3.27 -26.59 0.71
C LYS A 31 -2.39 -25.36 0.97
N CYS A 32 -2.24 -24.99 2.23
CA CYS A 32 -1.40 -23.90 2.71
C CYS A 32 0.11 -24.11 2.41
N ILE A 33 0.63 -25.33 2.54
CA ILE A 33 2.01 -25.65 2.13
C ILE A 33 2.20 -25.47 0.63
N GLU A 34 1.24 -25.93 -0.18
CA GLU A 34 1.30 -25.80 -1.64
C GLU A 34 1.16 -24.34 -2.11
N GLU A 35 0.28 -23.56 -1.49
CA GLU A 35 0.17 -22.12 -1.72
C GLU A 35 1.47 -21.40 -1.37
N ASN A 36 2.06 -21.67 -0.20
CA ASN A 36 3.35 -21.10 0.18
C ASN A 36 4.51 -21.46 -0.77
N LYS A 37 4.51 -22.67 -1.35
CA LYS A 37 5.53 -23.04 -2.37
C LYS A 37 5.35 -22.20 -3.64
N LYS A 38 4.12 -22.02 -4.10
CA LYS A 38 3.81 -21.18 -5.27
C LYS A 38 4.15 -19.72 -5.00
N ASP A 39 3.78 -19.21 -3.83
CA ASP A 39 4.06 -17.84 -3.42
C ASP A 39 5.55 -17.59 -3.29
N LYS A 40 6.34 -18.56 -2.79
CA LYS A 40 7.81 -18.48 -2.79
C LYS A 40 8.35 -18.29 -4.20
N ILE A 41 7.93 -19.14 -5.14
CA ILE A 41 8.42 -19.11 -6.52
C ILE A 41 8.11 -17.76 -7.16
N LEU A 42 6.87 -17.27 -6.96
CA LEU A 42 6.45 -15.97 -7.46
C LEU A 42 7.22 -14.83 -6.78
N TYR A 43 7.34 -14.85 -5.46
CA TYR A 43 8.08 -13.86 -4.69
C TYR A 43 9.54 -13.78 -5.12
N ASP A 44 10.23 -14.92 -5.29
CA ASP A 44 11.61 -14.96 -5.74
C ASP A 44 11.76 -14.42 -7.18
N LYS A 45 10.81 -14.74 -8.08
CA LYS A 45 10.75 -14.18 -9.43
C LYS A 45 10.62 -12.67 -9.39
N LEU A 46 9.61 -12.16 -8.68
CA LEU A 46 9.34 -10.72 -8.57
C LEU A 46 10.50 -9.98 -7.88
N LYS A 47 11.12 -10.57 -6.86
CA LYS A 47 12.27 -9.99 -6.16
C LYS A 47 13.48 -9.85 -7.07
N ARG A 48 13.75 -10.86 -7.90
CA ARG A 48 14.81 -10.81 -8.90
C ARG A 48 14.53 -9.73 -9.93
N GLU A 49 13.33 -9.72 -10.51
CA GLU A 49 12.92 -8.71 -11.50
C GLU A 49 13.00 -7.29 -10.91
N ALA A 50 12.56 -7.11 -9.66
CA ALA A 50 12.67 -5.84 -8.96
C ALA A 50 14.11 -5.33 -8.80
N SER A 51 15.10 -6.22 -8.74
CA SER A 51 16.51 -5.81 -8.70
C SER A 51 17.06 -5.33 -10.05
N GLU A 52 16.31 -5.58 -11.13
CA GLU A 52 16.66 -5.21 -12.51
C GLU A 52 15.91 -3.94 -12.97
N MET A 53 14.96 -3.42 -12.18
CA MET A 53 14.11 -2.29 -12.53
C MET A 53 14.57 -0.98 -11.88
N ASP A 54 14.56 0.12 -12.64
CA ASP A 54 14.79 1.46 -12.10
C ASP A 54 13.48 2.08 -11.58
N PHE A 55 13.18 1.83 -10.33
CA PHE A 55 12.01 2.40 -9.68
C PHE A 55 12.01 3.94 -9.54
N ASN A 56 13.17 4.60 -9.61
CA ASN A 56 13.22 6.06 -9.53
C ASN A 56 12.72 6.72 -10.82
N SER A 57 12.93 6.11 -12.00
CA SER A 57 12.32 6.62 -13.23
C SER A 57 10.82 6.33 -13.32
N LEU A 58 10.31 5.35 -12.56
CA LEU A 58 8.86 5.10 -12.47
C LEU A 58 8.12 6.31 -11.86
N THR A 59 8.64 6.90 -10.76
CA THR A 59 8.01 8.09 -10.15
C THR A 59 7.84 9.23 -11.15
N ARG A 60 8.86 9.44 -12.00
CA ARG A 60 8.86 10.48 -13.04
C ARG A 60 7.80 10.21 -14.08
N THR A 61 7.76 8.99 -14.58
CA THR A 61 6.75 8.54 -15.55
C THR A 61 5.33 8.73 -15.01
N LEU A 62 5.10 8.36 -13.74
CA LEU A 62 3.81 8.57 -13.07
C LEU A 62 3.44 10.05 -12.94
N ILE A 63 4.39 10.90 -12.57
CA ILE A 63 4.14 12.35 -12.49
C ILE A 63 3.85 12.91 -13.87
N ASP A 64 4.59 12.50 -14.90
CA ASP A 64 4.42 12.96 -16.28
C ASP A 64 3.08 12.56 -16.89
N ASP A 65 2.51 11.44 -16.47
CA ASP A 65 1.19 10.97 -16.87
C ASP A 65 0.02 11.73 -16.20
N LEU A 66 0.26 12.44 -15.09
CA LEU A 66 -0.81 13.20 -14.41
C LEU A 66 -1.36 14.36 -15.26
N ASP A 67 -2.67 14.52 -15.29
CA ASP A 67 -3.32 15.66 -15.93
C ASP A 67 -3.67 16.74 -14.89
N GLU A 68 -3.11 17.94 -15.06
CA GLU A 68 -3.36 19.07 -14.14
C GLU A 68 -4.86 19.41 -14.04
N ARG A 69 -5.64 19.14 -15.10
CA ARG A 69 -7.09 19.39 -15.12
C ARG A 69 -7.87 18.54 -14.11
N GLN A 70 -7.29 17.45 -13.61
CA GLN A 70 -7.87 16.65 -12.53
C GLN A 70 -7.79 17.36 -11.17
N PHE A 71 -6.98 18.43 -11.06
CA PHE A 71 -6.76 19.20 -9.85
C PHE A 71 -7.38 20.59 -9.96
N THR A 72 -8.58 20.75 -9.43
CA THR A 72 -9.36 22.00 -9.51
C THR A 72 -8.99 23.01 -8.43
N ARG A 73 -8.43 22.55 -7.30
CA ARG A 73 -8.12 23.37 -6.12
C ARG A 73 -6.67 23.83 -6.16
N ARG A 74 -6.35 24.86 -5.38
CA ARG A 74 -5.01 25.44 -5.30
C ARG A 74 -4.02 24.54 -4.56
N TYR A 75 -4.52 23.74 -3.63
CA TYR A 75 -3.73 22.88 -2.76
C TYR A 75 -3.93 21.43 -3.18
N ILE A 76 -2.81 20.72 -3.34
CA ILE A 76 -2.78 19.28 -3.62
C ILE A 76 -2.14 18.61 -2.41
N ASN A 77 -2.92 17.80 -1.72
CA ASN A 77 -2.43 16.92 -0.69
C ASN A 77 -1.87 15.63 -1.35
N PHE A 78 -0.54 15.50 -1.33
CA PHE A 78 0.15 14.32 -1.84
C PHE A 78 0.27 13.28 -0.72
N ARG A 79 -0.60 12.27 -0.78
CA ARG A 79 -0.68 11.19 0.21
C ARG A 79 0.28 10.08 -0.17
N TYR A 80 1.33 9.89 0.62
CA TYR A 80 2.19 8.71 0.55
C TYR A 80 1.95 7.85 1.77
N SER A 81 1.93 6.54 1.61
CA SER A 81 1.76 5.67 2.76
C SER A 81 3.11 5.24 3.32
N ILE A 82 3.19 5.07 4.64
CA ILE A 82 4.43 4.65 5.33
C ILE A 82 4.47 3.12 5.56
N PHE A 83 3.46 2.38 5.07
CA PHE A 83 3.31 0.94 5.30
C PHE A 83 4.62 0.15 5.17
N ARG A 84 4.86 -0.69 6.18
CA ARG A 84 5.24 -2.07 5.91
C ARG A 84 3.93 -2.82 5.84
N LEU A 85 3.57 -3.39 4.69
CA LEU A 85 2.61 -4.47 4.73
C LEU A 85 3.35 -5.60 5.45
N GLU A 86 3.18 -5.71 6.76
CA GLU A 86 3.57 -6.92 7.48
C GLU A 86 2.57 -7.99 7.04
N CYS A 87 3.07 -9.17 6.66
CA CYS A 87 2.18 -10.33 6.51
C CYS A 87 1.43 -10.52 7.82
N GLY A 88 0.11 -10.60 7.78
CA GLY A 88 -0.69 -10.95 8.94
C GLY A 88 -2.08 -10.34 8.90
N SER A 89 -3.10 -11.18 8.89
CA SER A 89 -4.38 -10.78 9.46
C SER A 89 -4.25 -10.72 10.99
N LEU A 90 -5.14 -9.98 11.63
CA LEU A 90 -5.21 -9.90 13.10
C LEU A 90 -5.78 -11.19 13.72
N ASP A 91 -6.05 -12.24 12.92
CA ASP A 91 -6.74 -13.45 13.34
C ASP A 91 -5.73 -14.62 13.53
N PRO A 92 -5.54 -15.14 14.76
CA PRO A 92 -4.51 -16.14 15.06
C PRO A 92 -4.63 -17.47 14.30
N GLY A 93 -5.77 -17.76 13.67
CA GLY A 93 -5.99 -18.97 12.85
C GLY A 93 -5.47 -18.86 11.41
N GLU A 94 -5.25 -17.64 10.90
CA GLU A 94 -4.74 -17.39 9.53
C GLU A 94 -3.22 -17.19 9.49
N TYR A 95 -2.57 -17.14 10.66
CA TYR A 95 -1.14 -16.85 10.86
C TYR A 95 -0.18 -17.83 10.17
N GLU A 96 -0.61 -19.05 9.85
CA GLU A 96 0.31 -20.09 9.38
C GLU A 96 0.54 -20.09 7.86
N CYS A 97 -0.26 -19.36 7.07
CA CYS A 97 -0.32 -19.56 5.61
C CYS A 97 0.27 -18.47 4.73
N GLU A 98 0.38 -17.22 5.17
CA GLU A 98 0.97 -16.15 4.34
C GLU A 98 2.44 -15.89 4.73
N LYS A 99 3.38 -16.75 4.27
CA LYS A 99 4.82 -16.55 4.57
C LYS A 99 5.51 -15.53 3.67
N TYR A 100 4.99 -15.29 2.47
CA TYR A 100 5.58 -14.37 1.49
C TYR A 100 4.63 -13.23 1.21
N ASN A 101 5.13 -11.99 1.34
CA ASN A 101 4.30 -10.83 1.04
C ASN A 101 4.32 -10.52 -0.46
N LEU A 102 3.39 -11.11 -1.20
CA LEU A 102 3.16 -10.77 -2.61
C LEU A 102 2.41 -9.44 -2.80
N LYS A 103 1.78 -8.94 -1.73
CA LYS A 103 1.00 -7.69 -1.72
C LYS A 103 1.88 -6.48 -1.42
N ASP A 104 3.06 -6.66 -0.82
CA ASP A 104 4.01 -5.57 -0.58
C ASP A 104 4.78 -5.26 -1.86
N PRO A 105 4.60 -4.06 -2.42
CA PRO A 105 5.35 -3.71 -3.59
C PRO A 105 6.84 -3.56 -3.22
N PHE A 106 7.73 -4.35 -3.83
CA PHE A 106 9.18 -4.07 -3.91
C PHE A 106 9.46 -2.60 -4.25
N TYR A 107 8.59 -1.98 -5.05
CA TYR A 107 8.43 -0.55 -5.09
C TYR A 107 7.83 -0.03 -3.78
N ASN A 108 8.68 0.27 -2.81
CA ASN A 108 8.21 0.81 -1.54
C ASN A 108 7.62 2.22 -1.75
N LEU A 109 6.49 2.52 -1.12
CA LEU A 109 5.92 3.89 -1.05
C LEU A 109 6.89 4.91 -0.40
N ARG A 110 7.98 4.45 0.20
CA ARG A 110 9.15 5.25 0.60
C ARG A 110 9.95 5.85 -0.58
N ASN A 111 9.77 5.36 -1.80
CA ASN A 111 10.50 5.82 -2.99
C ASN A 111 10.10 7.22 -3.46
N TRP A 112 9.01 7.78 -2.93
CA TRP A 112 8.70 9.20 -3.17
C TRP A 112 9.72 10.08 -2.46
N THR A 113 10.62 10.67 -3.26
CA THR A 113 11.66 11.57 -2.78
C THR A 113 11.17 13.01 -2.76
N THR A 114 11.88 13.86 -2.02
CA THR A 114 11.75 15.32 -2.05
C THR A 114 11.81 15.85 -3.49
N ASP A 115 12.71 15.29 -4.30
CA ASP A 115 12.96 15.75 -5.66
C ASP A 115 11.83 15.34 -6.62
N ASP A 116 11.09 14.26 -6.34
CA ASP A 116 9.88 13.87 -7.10
C ASP A 116 8.74 14.83 -6.81
N LEU A 117 8.53 15.21 -5.54
CA LEU A 117 7.50 16.18 -5.18
C LEU A 117 7.82 17.60 -5.68
N ILE A 118 9.10 17.98 -5.69
CA ILE A 118 9.55 19.22 -6.35
C ILE A 118 9.23 19.18 -7.84
N TYR A 119 9.43 18.03 -8.50
CA TYR A 119 9.12 17.86 -9.91
C TYR A 119 7.62 17.95 -10.19
N LEU A 120 6.80 17.31 -9.36
CA LEU A 120 5.35 17.46 -9.39
C LEU A 120 4.93 18.94 -9.28
N GLY A 121 5.47 19.68 -8.31
CA GLY A 121 5.14 21.10 -8.18
C GLY A 121 5.72 21.99 -9.28
N LYS A 122 6.79 21.55 -9.96
CA LYS A 122 7.29 22.24 -11.18
C LYS A 122 6.35 22.04 -12.35
N LYS A 123 5.77 20.85 -12.48
CA LYS A 123 4.75 20.50 -13.47
C LYS A 123 3.46 21.30 -13.21
N PHE A 124 2.96 21.29 -11.98
CA PHE A 124 1.78 22.03 -11.55
C PHE A 124 2.14 23.37 -10.91
N LYS A 125 2.68 24.28 -11.73
CA LYS A 125 3.36 25.52 -11.29
C LYS A 125 2.54 26.43 -10.37
N ASP A 126 1.22 26.41 -10.49
CA ASP A 126 0.29 27.29 -9.76
C ASP A 126 -0.33 26.60 -8.52
N LYS A 127 0.14 25.39 -8.21
CA LYS A 127 -0.33 24.59 -7.09
C LYS A 127 0.66 24.61 -5.92
N PHE A 128 0.13 24.25 -4.76
CA PHE A 128 0.90 23.99 -3.55
C PHE A 128 0.83 22.49 -3.29
N ILE A 129 1.98 21.83 -3.36
CA ILE A 129 2.11 20.40 -3.07
C ILE A 129 2.39 20.25 -1.58
N ILE A 130 1.46 19.62 -0.87
CA ILE A 130 1.52 19.40 0.57
C ILE A 130 1.65 17.88 0.78
N PRO A 131 2.85 17.35 1.06
CA PRO A 131 3.01 15.95 1.38
C PRO A 131 2.29 15.62 2.70
N SER A 132 1.61 14.48 2.73
CA SER A 132 1.10 13.89 3.97
C SER A 132 1.31 12.38 3.98
N SER A 133 1.69 11.87 5.15
CA SER A 133 1.76 10.45 5.40
C SER A 133 0.38 9.89 5.75
N VAL A 134 0.04 8.74 5.19
CA VAL A 134 -1.17 7.98 5.55
C VAL A 134 -0.74 6.69 6.23
N GLY A 135 -1.10 6.51 7.50
CA GLY A 135 -0.92 5.27 8.25
C GLY A 135 -2.15 4.35 8.16
N SER A 136 -1.98 3.04 8.35
CA SER A 136 -3.09 2.13 8.65
C SER A 136 -3.29 1.97 10.14
N GLY A 137 -4.32 2.63 10.64
CA GLY A 137 -5.01 2.26 11.87
C GLY A 137 -6.51 2.44 11.64
N PHE A 138 -7.36 1.92 12.52
CA PHE A 138 -8.82 2.08 12.50
C PHE A 138 -9.26 3.54 12.74
N GLY A 139 -8.88 4.45 11.86
CA GLY A 139 -9.22 5.87 11.88
C GLY A 139 -8.60 6.58 10.68
N TYR A 140 -9.44 6.98 9.73
CA TYR A 140 -9.07 7.97 8.71
C TYR A 140 -8.76 9.28 9.42
N TYR A 141 -7.48 9.54 9.67
CA TYR A 141 -7.06 10.85 10.12
C TYR A 141 -6.71 11.68 8.88
N GLU A 142 -7.68 12.43 8.38
CA GLU A 142 -7.44 13.53 7.46
C GLU A 142 -6.94 14.72 8.28
N GLY A 143 -5.63 14.81 8.44
CA GLY A 143 -5.00 15.93 9.15
C GLY A 143 -3.79 16.42 8.39
N TYR A 144 -3.56 17.73 8.49
CA TYR A 144 -2.28 18.34 8.17
C TYR A 144 -1.29 17.87 9.23
N TYR A 145 -0.54 16.79 8.94
CA TYR A 145 0.32 16.18 9.96
C TYR A 145 1.71 16.80 10.04
N TYR A 146 2.14 16.78 11.29
CA TYR A 146 3.16 17.57 11.93
C TYR A 146 4.55 17.35 11.35
N VAL A 147 5.38 18.39 11.44
CA VAL A 147 6.82 18.26 11.31
C VAL A 147 7.34 17.29 12.39
N ASP A 148 7.45 16.01 12.08
CA ASP A 148 8.25 15.08 12.86
C ASP A 148 9.74 15.18 12.47
N LYS A 149 10.63 14.52 13.22
CA LYS A 149 12.07 14.59 12.94
C LYS A 149 12.47 13.88 11.64
N GLU A 150 11.78 12.82 11.24
CA GLU A 150 12.07 12.07 10.02
C GLU A 150 11.60 12.84 8.77
N ASP A 151 10.41 13.42 8.82
CA ASP A 151 9.83 14.28 7.81
C ASP A 151 10.60 15.61 7.69
N ALA A 152 11.20 16.11 8.78
CA ALA A 152 12.03 17.31 8.73
C ALA A 152 13.28 17.16 7.86
N GLU A 153 13.99 16.04 7.97
CA GLU A 153 15.12 15.77 7.08
C GLU A 153 14.66 15.48 5.66
N LYS A 154 13.57 14.73 5.51
CA LYS A 154 13.00 14.39 4.19
C LYS A 154 12.54 15.64 3.42
N PHE A 155 11.92 16.61 4.08
CA PHE A 155 11.34 17.79 3.43
C PHE A 155 12.11 19.09 3.71
N LYS A 156 13.38 19.02 4.10
CA LYS A 156 14.19 20.24 4.38
C LYS A 156 14.27 21.26 3.24
N LYS A 157 14.06 20.86 2.00
CA LYS A 157 14.02 21.75 0.83
C LYS A 157 12.67 22.47 0.67
N PHE A 158 11.67 22.12 1.46
CA PHE A 158 10.30 22.62 1.38
C PHE A 158 10.14 23.83 2.30
N SER A 159 9.18 24.68 1.95
CA SER A 159 8.74 25.76 2.83
C SER A 159 7.86 25.21 3.95
N VAL A 160 7.79 25.93 5.06
CA VAL A 160 6.93 25.59 6.20
C VAL A 160 5.72 26.53 6.22
N GLY A 161 4.53 25.95 6.17
CA GLY A 161 3.25 26.64 6.35
C GLY A 161 2.69 26.45 7.76
N LYS A 162 1.56 27.11 8.06
CA LYS A 162 0.85 26.99 9.33
C LYS A 162 -0.66 26.84 9.14
N VAL A 163 -1.29 26.07 10.01
CA VAL A 163 -2.75 26.00 10.15
C VAL A 163 -3.20 27.11 11.08
N LYS A 164 -4.17 27.93 10.67
CA LYS A 164 -4.62 29.13 11.39
C LYS A 164 -5.11 28.82 12.80
N GLU A 165 -5.94 27.78 12.94
CA GLU A 165 -6.67 27.49 14.17
C GLU A 165 -5.78 26.84 15.23
N SER A 166 -4.87 25.95 14.81
CA SER A 166 -4.03 25.17 15.72
C SER A 166 -2.59 25.67 15.82
N GLY A 167 -2.16 26.53 14.89
CA GLY A 167 -0.75 26.89 14.71
C GLY A 167 0.12 25.73 14.22
N ALA A 168 -0.47 24.58 13.88
CA ALA A 168 0.26 23.39 13.44
C ALA A 168 1.04 23.69 12.16
N LYS A 169 2.28 23.21 12.11
CA LYS A 169 3.18 23.41 10.96
C LYS A 169 3.09 22.24 9.99
N PHE A 170 3.20 22.54 8.71
CA PHE A 170 3.28 21.54 7.64
C PHE A 170 4.30 21.95 6.57
N TYR A 171 4.84 20.98 5.86
CA TYR A 171 5.71 21.23 4.71
C TYR A 171 4.91 21.45 3.45
N TYR A 172 5.38 22.34 2.58
CA TYR A 172 4.81 22.51 1.25
C TYR A 172 5.87 22.94 0.24
N TYR A 173 5.62 22.60 -1.02
CA TYR A 173 6.38 23.11 -2.15
C TYR A 173 5.45 23.83 -3.14
N SER A 174 5.89 25.00 -3.60
CA SER A 174 5.28 25.71 -4.72
C SER A 174 6.39 26.32 -5.57
N LYS A 175 6.26 26.23 -6.90
CA LYS A 175 7.26 26.80 -7.82
C LYS A 175 7.27 28.33 -7.76
N ASN A 176 6.08 28.92 -7.71
CA ASN A 176 5.87 30.35 -7.90
C ASN A 176 5.67 31.13 -6.59
N SER A 177 5.57 30.45 -5.44
CA SER A 177 5.28 31.07 -4.16
C SER A 177 6.29 30.67 -3.10
N LYS A 178 6.98 31.66 -2.53
CA LYS A 178 7.87 31.49 -1.37
C LYS A 178 7.28 32.09 -0.08
N ASP A 179 6.15 32.76 -0.17
CA ASP A 179 5.51 33.43 0.98
C ASP A 179 5.04 32.42 2.02
N SER A 180 5.04 32.80 3.31
CA SER A 180 4.54 31.90 4.35
C SER A 180 3.08 31.56 4.08
N LEU A 181 2.79 30.28 3.88
CA LEU A 181 1.44 29.81 3.62
C LEU A 181 0.70 29.62 4.95
N GLU A 182 -0.47 30.23 5.07
CA GLU A 182 -1.37 30.03 6.20
C GLU A 182 -2.74 29.59 5.71
N ILE A 183 -3.20 28.41 6.14
CA ILE A 183 -4.46 27.79 5.70
C ILE A 183 -5.38 27.51 6.89
N SER A 184 -6.70 27.50 6.66
CA SER A 184 -7.65 27.00 7.66
C SER A 184 -7.68 25.47 7.66
N GLY A 185 -7.99 24.84 8.80
CA GLY A 185 -8.20 23.40 8.90
C GLY A 185 -9.27 22.84 7.94
N ASN A 186 -10.23 23.65 7.50
CA ASN A 186 -11.26 23.26 6.52
C ASN A 186 -10.92 23.65 5.08
N THR A 187 -9.67 24.08 4.82
CA THR A 187 -9.23 24.45 3.47
C THR A 187 -9.40 23.24 2.56
N GLY A 188 -10.31 23.34 1.60
CA GLY A 188 -10.53 22.24 0.68
C GLY A 188 -9.32 22.04 -0.22
N MET A 189 -8.85 20.79 -0.30
CA MET A 189 -7.71 20.38 -1.10
C MET A 189 -8.10 19.30 -2.07
N ASP A 190 -7.42 19.26 -3.22
CA ASP A 190 -7.40 18.03 -3.99
C ASP A 190 -6.46 17.06 -3.30
N TYR A 191 -6.67 15.77 -3.47
CA TYR A 191 -5.72 14.78 -2.98
C TYR A 191 -5.30 13.83 -4.08
N ILE A 192 -4.07 13.34 -3.98
CA ILE A 192 -3.53 12.28 -4.82
C ILE A 192 -2.87 11.22 -3.94
N GLN A 193 -3.13 9.96 -4.26
CA GLN A 193 -2.49 8.80 -3.64
C GLN A 193 -2.20 7.75 -4.70
N PHE A 194 -1.11 7.01 -4.52
CA PHE A 194 -0.77 5.86 -5.35
C PHE A 194 -0.70 4.59 -4.50
N SER A 195 -1.10 3.46 -5.08
CA SER A 195 -0.85 2.12 -4.55
C SER A 195 -0.31 1.24 -5.67
N PHE A 196 0.60 0.34 -5.30
CA PHE A 196 1.42 -0.41 -6.25
C PHE A 196 1.29 -1.90 -5.99
N TYR A 197 1.31 -2.68 -7.06
CA TYR A 197 1.37 -4.14 -7.01
C TYR A 197 2.37 -4.59 -8.06
N ASN A 198 3.37 -5.38 -7.67
CA ASN A 198 4.26 -5.99 -8.65
C ASN A 198 3.53 -7.11 -9.37
N LEU A 199 3.70 -7.14 -10.67
CA LEU A 199 3.28 -8.23 -11.53
C LEU A 199 4.54 -8.88 -12.11
N PRO A 200 4.45 -10.17 -12.51
CA PRO A 200 5.53 -10.80 -13.24
C PRO A 200 5.90 -10.04 -14.50
N ASP A 201 7.09 -10.33 -15.02
CA ASP A 201 7.55 -9.84 -16.32
C ASP A 201 7.85 -8.33 -16.28
N HIS A 202 8.48 -7.88 -15.19
CA HIS A 202 8.94 -6.49 -15.00
C HIS A 202 7.80 -5.47 -15.02
N GLN A 203 6.63 -5.86 -14.52
CA GLN A 203 5.43 -5.04 -14.53
C GLN A 203 5.03 -4.53 -13.15
N VAL A 204 4.47 -3.33 -13.10
CA VAL A 204 3.90 -2.72 -11.91
C VAL A 204 2.51 -2.21 -12.23
N LYS A 205 1.51 -2.73 -11.52
CA LYS A 205 0.13 -2.24 -11.58
C LYS A 205 -0.03 -1.11 -10.57
N VAL A 206 -0.47 0.05 -11.05
CA VAL A 206 -0.57 1.27 -10.28
C VAL A 206 -2.03 1.69 -10.18
N TYR A 207 -2.47 1.86 -8.94
CA TYR A 207 -3.77 2.37 -8.56
C TYR A 207 -3.58 3.82 -8.15
N GLN A 208 -4.04 4.73 -9.01
CA GLN A 208 -4.00 6.17 -8.77
C GLN A 208 -5.36 6.62 -8.24
N TYR A 209 -5.36 7.31 -7.12
CA TYR A 209 -6.55 7.91 -6.52
C TYR A 209 -6.40 9.42 -6.55
N ILE A 210 -7.25 10.11 -7.31
CA ILE A 210 -7.33 11.57 -7.32
C ILE A 210 -8.75 11.94 -6.93
N ASN A 211 -8.94 12.65 -5.81
CA ASN A 211 -10.28 13.09 -5.36
C ASN A 211 -11.33 11.97 -5.34
N SER A 212 -10.95 10.80 -4.85
CA SER A 212 -11.76 9.56 -4.77
C SER A 212 -12.04 8.88 -6.11
N LYS A 213 -11.59 9.48 -7.22
CA LYS A 213 -11.61 8.82 -8.52
C LYS A 213 -10.38 7.92 -8.64
N LYS A 214 -10.65 6.64 -8.87
CA LYS A 214 -9.62 5.62 -9.10
C LYS A 214 -9.36 5.47 -10.60
N THR A 215 -8.10 5.56 -10.97
CA THR A 215 -7.57 5.15 -12.27
C THR A 215 -6.60 4.00 -12.04
N VAL A 216 -6.63 2.99 -12.90
CA VAL A 216 -5.72 1.85 -12.83
C VAL A 216 -4.93 1.83 -14.13
N LYS A 217 -3.60 1.70 -14.01
CA LYS A 217 -2.69 1.57 -15.15
C LYS A 217 -1.65 0.51 -14.85
N THR A 218 -1.14 -0.15 -15.88
CA THR A 218 -0.03 -1.08 -15.77
C THR A 218 1.19 -0.51 -16.50
N TYR A 219 2.33 -0.53 -15.82
CA TYR A 219 3.62 -0.06 -16.33
C TYR A 219 4.54 -1.25 -16.51
N GLU A 220 5.21 -1.34 -17.64
CA GLU A 220 6.23 -2.35 -17.93
C GLU A 220 7.60 -1.69 -18.03
N TYR A 221 8.62 -2.29 -17.42
CA TYR A 221 10.00 -1.83 -17.55
C TYR A 221 10.70 -2.58 -18.68
N LYS A 222 11.02 -1.86 -19.76
CA LYS A 222 11.64 -2.42 -20.97
C LYS A 222 12.65 -1.44 -21.56
N TYR A 223 13.81 -1.95 -21.98
CA TYR A 223 14.90 -1.14 -22.56
C TYR A 223 15.27 0.08 -21.69
N ASP A 224 15.40 -0.16 -20.39
CA ASP A 224 15.74 0.84 -19.37
C ASP A 224 14.73 2.00 -19.24
N LYS A 225 13.46 1.75 -19.58
CA LYS A 225 12.38 2.73 -19.55
C LYS A 225 11.08 2.11 -19.07
N TRP A 226 10.24 2.93 -18.46
CA TRP A 226 8.86 2.56 -18.12
C TRP A 226 7.90 2.97 -19.22
N GLU A 227 7.06 2.04 -19.64
CA GLU A 227 6.03 2.25 -20.65
C GLU A 227 4.66 1.86 -20.08
N ILE A 228 3.62 2.62 -20.42
CA ILE A 228 2.24 2.29 -20.06
C ILE A 228 1.74 1.25 -21.07
N ILE A 229 1.30 0.09 -20.59
CA ILE A 229 0.83 -1.01 -21.43
C ILE A 229 -0.67 -1.30 -21.29
N GLU A 230 -1.32 -0.77 -20.25
CA GLU A 230 -2.77 -0.86 -20.01
C GLU A 230 -3.28 0.29 -19.15
#